data_AF-A0A8H7HZ84-F1
#
_entry.id   AF-A0A8H7HZ84-F1
#
_cell.length_a   1.000
_cell.length_b   1.000
_cell.length_c   1.000
_cell.angle_alpha   90.00
_cell.angle_beta   90.00
_cell.angle_gamma   90.00
#
_symmetry.space_group_name_H-M   'P 1'
#
loop_
_entity.id
_entity.type
_entity.pdbx_description
1 polymer ?
#
loop_
_entity_poly.entity_id
_entity_poly.type
_entity_poly.pdbx_seq_one_letter_code
_entity_poly.pdbx_strand_id
1 'polypeptide(L)'
;MRSSLASLIYLCFVGITSAANSFAGSNLYYAAGLIPYQRTTLLSNMQSAGMKVLRVWLDAYPSLETSSVGGYDPTVLKLLDDFMIDAHKYGIKLIISMHSWNPLSGGDIYGQWWGTGYFYEKSEAIAALDNRLRYILNHTHKTLGNPWKQLNQYIFAFEAQNEAMIGKGKDYINTHMNWQCDHANTIKSTLGSNSGILVMAGGESWMSESVKSAWLGCAAPDVIAIHAYVVGVFSTSNILTYVNQAKSAVMQTWASQITAAGVPWLYWQILPNPDPHYGYDFRIGVQDPSWDSLKNAALDALTKPAAFDYTTWLKL
;
A
#
# COMPACT_ATOMS: atom_id res chain seq x y z
N MET A 1 27.46 63.62 6.09
CA MET A 1 27.36 62.15 6.15
C MET A 1 26.09 61.69 5.45
N ARG A 2 25.96 60.39 5.15
CA ARG A 2 24.80 59.73 4.50
C ARG A 2 24.59 60.10 3.03
N SER A 3 25.45 59.51 2.19
CA SER A 3 25.00 59.00 0.89
C SER A 3 23.95 57.91 1.11
N SER A 4 22.94 57.86 0.24
CA SER A 4 21.96 56.76 0.19
C SER A 4 21.89 56.24 -1.23
N LEU A 5 22.47 55.05 -1.47
CA LEU A 5 22.21 54.29 -2.69
C LEU A 5 20.76 53.78 -2.64
N ALA A 6 20.05 53.89 -3.77
CA ALA A 6 18.81 53.16 -3.97
C ALA A 6 19.15 51.78 -4.56
N SER A 7 19.04 50.72 -3.75
CA SER A 7 19.23 49.34 -4.23
C SER A 7 17.95 48.82 -4.87
N LEU A 8 18.01 48.53 -6.17
CA LEU A 8 16.93 47.83 -6.88
C LEU A 8 16.97 46.34 -6.50
N ILE A 9 16.03 45.89 -5.67
CA ILE A 9 15.88 44.46 -5.34
C ILE A 9 15.02 43.81 -6.42
N TYR A 10 15.65 43.11 -7.36
CA TYR A 10 14.94 42.15 -8.20
C TYR A 10 14.50 40.95 -7.35
N LEU A 11 13.22 40.86 -7.02
CA LEU A 11 12.64 39.59 -6.58
C LEU A 11 12.56 38.65 -7.79
N CYS A 12 13.65 37.91 -8.01
CA CYS A 12 13.57 36.65 -8.74
C CYS A 12 12.69 35.70 -7.93
N PHE A 13 11.40 35.66 -8.27
CA PHE A 13 10.54 34.53 -7.94
C PHE A 13 11.11 33.30 -8.64
N VAL A 14 12.02 32.61 -7.96
CA VAL A 14 12.34 31.22 -8.27
C VAL A 14 11.06 30.44 -7.96
N GLY A 15 10.19 30.34 -8.96
CA GLY A 15 9.04 29.45 -8.90
C GLY A 15 9.59 28.06 -8.63
N ILE A 16 9.32 27.53 -7.44
CA ILE A 16 9.71 26.17 -7.08
C ILE A 16 8.93 25.27 -8.02
N THR A 17 9.59 24.79 -9.07
CA THR A 17 9.06 23.81 -10.00
C THR A 17 8.91 22.51 -9.23
N SER A 18 7.77 22.36 -8.55
CA SER A 18 7.43 21.14 -7.83
C SER A 18 7.39 20.02 -8.87
N ALA A 19 8.44 19.20 -8.89
CA ALA A 19 8.53 18.07 -9.79
C ALA A 19 7.30 17.18 -9.60
N ALA A 20 6.72 16.69 -10.69
CA ALA A 20 5.59 15.80 -10.61
C ALA A 20 6.04 14.46 -10.00
N ASN A 21 5.60 14.22 -8.78
CA ASN A 21 6.04 13.13 -7.90
C ASN A 21 4.87 12.36 -7.28
N SER A 22 3.63 12.65 -7.69
CA SER A 22 2.49 11.77 -7.46
C SER A 22 2.55 10.56 -8.39
N PHE A 23 1.86 9.48 -8.01
CA PHE A 23 1.80 8.24 -8.76
C PHE A 23 0.47 7.52 -8.59
N ALA A 24 0.19 6.63 -9.53
CA ALA A 24 -0.87 5.64 -9.44
C ALA A 24 -0.30 4.23 -9.28
N GLY A 25 -1.13 3.32 -8.76
CA GLY A 25 -0.84 1.91 -8.63
C GLY A 25 -2.12 1.08 -8.61
N SER A 26 -2.01 -0.20 -8.27
CA SER A 26 -3.13 -1.13 -8.19
C SER A 26 -2.98 -2.10 -7.03
N ASN A 27 -4.03 -2.88 -6.78
CA ASN A 27 -4.06 -4.06 -5.92
C ASN A 27 -4.22 -5.32 -6.80
N LEU A 28 -3.66 -6.45 -6.38
CA LEU A 28 -3.97 -7.79 -6.91
C LEU A 28 -3.73 -8.87 -5.84
N TYR A 29 -4.79 -9.37 -5.21
CA TYR A 29 -4.68 -10.32 -4.08
C TYR A 29 -4.16 -11.71 -4.47
N TYR A 30 -4.20 -12.07 -5.76
CA TYR A 30 -3.80 -13.37 -6.28
C TYR A 30 -2.55 -13.33 -7.18
N ALA A 31 -1.71 -12.29 -7.05
CA ALA A 31 -0.51 -12.10 -7.87
C ALA A 31 0.44 -13.32 -7.91
N ALA A 32 0.60 -14.01 -6.77
CA ALA A 32 1.39 -15.25 -6.67
C ALA A 32 0.90 -16.37 -7.61
N GLY A 33 -0.41 -16.45 -7.85
CA GLY A 33 -1.05 -17.45 -8.72
C GLY A 33 -0.97 -17.15 -10.22
N LEU A 34 -0.45 -15.99 -10.64
CA LEU A 34 -0.36 -15.65 -12.07
C LEU A 34 0.73 -16.44 -12.80
N ILE A 35 0.37 -17.03 -13.95
CA ILE A 35 1.32 -17.64 -14.88
C ILE A 35 2.10 -16.55 -15.67
N PRO A 36 3.30 -16.85 -16.22
CA PRO A 36 4.18 -15.83 -16.82
C PRO A 36 3.56 -14.95 -17.92
N TYR A 37 2.63 -15.50 -18.72
CA TYR A 37 1.87 -14.71 -19.70
C TYR A 37 0.96 -13.68 -19.03
N GLN A 38 0.21 -14.07 -17.99
CA GLN A 38 -0.68 -13.16 -17.26
C GLN A 38 0.10 -12.05 -16.54
N ARG A 39 1.28 -12.37 -15.99
CA ARG A 39 2.19 -11.36 -15.41
C ARG A 39 2.63 -10.35 -16.47
N THR A 40 3.10 -10.84 -17.62
CA THR A 40 3.48 -10.02 -18.79
C THR A 40 2.33 -9.08 -19.20
N THR A 41 1.11 -9.61 -19.35
CA THR A 41 -0.08 -8.85 -19.76
C THR A 41 -0.48 -7.78 -18.74
N LEU A 42 -0.44 -8.09 -17.43
CA LEU A 42 -0.72 -7.12 -16.36
C LEU A 42 0.35 -6.00 -16.32
N LEU A 43 1.61 -6.39 -16.18
CA LEU A 43 2.70 -5.49 -15.83
C LEU A 43 3.08 -4.56 -16.99
N SER A 44 3.02 -5.04 -18.24
CA SER A 44 3.17 -4.19 -19.43
C SER A 44 2.06 -3.16 -19.56
N ASN A 45 0.81 -3.52 -19.24
CA ASN A 45 -0.30 -2.58 -19.24
C ASN A 45 -0.16 -1.54 -18.12
N MET A 46 0.16 -1.95 -16.89
CA MET A 46 0.46 -1.05 -15.78
C MET A 46 1.61 -0.08 -16.10
N GLN A 47 2.70 -0.56 -16.72
CA GLN A 47 3.78 0.28 -17.23
C GLN A 47 3.27 1.29 -18.27
N SER A 48 2.43 0.86 -19.22
CA SER A 48 1.83 1.75 -20.24
C SER A 48 0.88 2.80 -19.65
N ALA A 49 0.37 2.57 -18.44
CA ALA A 49 -0.44 3.51 -17.66
C ALA A 49 0.41 4.35 -16.68
N GLY A 50 1.74 4.20 -16.70
CA GLY A 50 2.65 4.93 -15.82
C GLY A 50 2.62 4.50 -14.35
N MET A 51 1.88 3.44 -14.01
CA MET A 51 1.71 2.98 -12.63
C MET A 51 3.03 2.50 -12.04
N LYS A 52 3.26 2.81 -10.76
CA LYS A 52 4.58 2.61 -10.10
C LYS A 52 4.61 1.52 -9.05
N VAL A 53 3.46 1.15 -8.50
CA VAL A 53 3.37 0.10 -7.46
C VAL A 53 2.19 -0.83 -7.67
N LEU A 54 2.35 -2.07 -7.21
CA LEU A 54 1.31 -3.08 -7.14
C LEU A 54 1.27 -3.68 -5.73
N ARG A 55 0.11 -3.60 -5.07
CA ARG A 55 -0.13 -4.21 -3.77
C ARG A 55 -0.51 -5.69 -3.94
N VAL A 56 0.13 -6.56 -3.19
CA VAL A 56 0.05 -8.03 -3.28
C VAL A 56 -0.10 -8.64 -1.88
N TRP A 57 -0.61 -9.87 -1.81
CA TRP A 57 -0.96 -10.59 -0.58
C TRP A 57 -0.23 -11.94 -0.47
N LEU A 58 -0.11 -12.45 0.77
CA LEU A 58 0.50 -13.75 1.08
C LEU A 58 -0.50 -14.87 1.41
N ASP A 59 -1.79 -14.57 1.34
CA ASP A 59 -2.85 -15.42 1.88
C ASP A 59 -3.42 -16.41 0.84
N ALA A 60 -2.75 -16.56 -0.32
CA ALA A 60 -3.23 -17.33 -1.45
C ALA A 60 -2.12 -18.06 -2.23
N TYR A 61 -2.43 -19.30 -2.63
CA TYR A 61 -1.62 -20.19 -3.50
C TYR A 61 -0.29 -20.77 -2.94
N PRO A 62 -0.30 -21.55 -1.84
CA PRO A 62 -1.29 -21.61 -0.76
C PRO A 62 -1.09 -20.42 0.21
N SER A 63 -1.85 -20.36 1.31
CA SER A 63 -1.49 -19.46 2.42
C SER A 63 -0.10 -19.82 2.97
N LEU A 64 0.67 -18.82 3.41
CA LEU A 64 1.94 -19.00 4.12
C LEU A 64 1.81 -19.91 5.37
N GLU A 65 0.65 -19.97 6.00
CA GLU A 65 0.36 -20.88 7.11
C GLU A 65 -1.01 -21.55 6.88
N THR A 66 -1.04 -22.88 6.97
CA THR A 66 -2.23 -23.69 6.61
C THR A 66 -2.65 -24.68 7.68
N SER A 67 -1.70 -25.31 8.37
CA SER A 67 -1.94 -26.42 9.30
C SER A 67 -1.60 -26.11 10.77
N SER A 68 -0.70 -25.16 11.01
CA SER A 68 -0.29 -24.74 12.36
C SER A 68 0.28 -23.32 12.35
N VAL A 69 0.10 -22.61 13.46
CA VAL A 69 0.69 -21.28 13.67
C VAL A 69 2.20 -21.43 13.87
N GLY A 70 2.98 -20.64 13.13
CA GLY A 70 4.43 -20.84 13.00
C GLY A 70 4.84 -21.95 12.02
N GLY A 71 3.87 -22.66 11.43
CA GLY A 71 4.09 -23.72 10.44
C GLY A 71 4.19 -23.16 9.01
N TYR A 72 5.27 -22.43 8.73
CA TYR A 72 5.41 -21.67 7.49
C TYR A 72 5.68 -22.53 6.24
N ASP A 73 4.80 -22.45 5.23
CA ASP A 73 5.05 -22.90 3.86
C ASP A 73 5.51 -21.71 2.98
N PRO A 74 6.81 -21.63 2.61
CA PRO A 74 7.33 -20.53 1.81
C PRO A 74 6.94 -20.60 0.32
N THR A 75 6.00 -21.46 -0.10
CA THR A 75 5.58 -21.58 -1.51
C THR A 75 5.05 -20.26 -2.08
N VAL A 76 4.18 -19.54 -1.35
CA VAL A 76 3.68 -18.22 -1.78
C VAL A 76 4.79 -17.16 -1.88
N LEU A 77 5.76 -17.19 -0.95
CA LEU A 77 6.93 -16.31 -0.98
C LEU A 77 7.80 -16.59 -2.22
N LYS A 78 8.04 -17.87 -2.53
CA LYS A 78 8.77 -18.31 -3.72
C LYS A 78 8.04 -18.01 -5.03
N LEU A 79 6.72 -17.90 -5.04
CA LEU A 79 5.94 -17.46 -6.21
C LEU A 79 6.05 -15.94 -6.38
N LEU A 80 5.99 -15.19 -5.28
CA LEU A 80 6.21 -13.75 -5.31
C LEU A 80 7.66 -13.36 -5.61
N ASP A 81 8.66 -14.18 -5.30
CA ASP A 81 10.05 -13.98 -5.77
C ASP A 81 10.10 -13.86 -7.32
N ASP A 82 9.42 -14.74 -8.06
CA ASP A 82 9.38 -14.61 -9.53
C ASP A 82 8.56 -13.39 -9.97
N PHE A 83 7.43 -13.13 -9.31
CA PHE A 83 6.56 -12.00 -9.61
C PHE A 83 7.27 -10.65 -9.35
N MET A 84 8.11 -10.59 -8.33
CA MET A 84 8.91 -9.43 -7.93
C MET A 84 10.00 -9.12 -8.99
N ILE A 85 10.67 -10.16 -9.48
CA ILE A 85 11.59 -10.08 -10.62
C ILE A 85 10.85 -9.62 -11.89
N ASP A 86 9.63 -10.13 -12.15
CA ASP A 86 8.84 -9.70 -13.30
C ASP A 86 8.38 -8.25 -13.17
N ALA A 87 7.90 -7.80 -12.00
CA ALA A 87 7.42 -6.44 -11.78
C ALA A 87 8.52 -5.37 -11.94
N HIS A 88 9.73 -5.64 -11.43
CA HIS A 88 10.86 -4.71 -11.53
C HIS A 88 11.30 -4.45 -12.98
N LYS A 89 11.23 -5.46 -13.87
CA LYS A 89 11.48 -5.29 -15.32
C LYS A 89 10.53 -4.26 -15.96
N TYR A 90 9.31 -4.15 -15.45
CA TYR A 90 8.31 -3.19 -15.92
C TYR A 90 8.36 -1.86 -15.16
N GLY A 91 9.27 -1.71 -14.19
CA GLY A 91 9.42 -0.51 -13.37
C GLY A 91 8.34 -0.36 -12.28
N ILE A 92 7.81 -1.49 -11.81
CA ILE A 92 6.74 -1.57 -10.81
C ILE A 92 7.31 -2.21 -9.54
N LYS A 93 7.08 -1.58 -8.39
CA LYS A 93 7.50 -2.09 -7.08
C LYS A 93 6.33 -2.66 -6.27
N LEU A 94 6.61 -3.57 -5.34
CA LEU A 94 5.56 -4.26 -4.58
C LEU A 94 5.24 -3.56 -3.24
N ILE A 95 3.96 -3.50 -2.89
CA ILE A 95 3.49 -3.32 -1.51
C ILE A 95 3.02 -4.70 -1.04
N ILE A 96 3.52 -5.20 0.09
CA ILE A 96 3.24 -6.59 0.51
C ILE A 96 2.41 -6.59 1.80
N SER A 97 1.15 -7.02 1.67
CA SER A 97 0.26 -7.32 2.79
C SER A 97 0.62 -8.69 3.36
N MET A 98 1.15 -8.70 4.58
CA MET A 98 1.70 -9.91 5.19
C MET A 98 0.64 -10.85 5.78
N HIS A 99 -0.57 -10.33 6.02
CA HIS A 99 -1.78 -11.06 6.37
C HIS A 99 -3.01 -10.27 5.84
N SER A 100 -4.22 -10.75 6.10
CA SER A 100 -5.46 -10.02 5.78
C SER A 100 -6.59 -10.43 6.72
N TRP A 101 -7.59 -9.57 6.90
CA TRP A 101 -8.83 -9.94 7.59
C TRP A 101 -9.66 -10.98 6.83
N ASN A 102 -9.68 -10.96 5.49
CA ASN A 102 -10.52 -11.87 4.71
C ASN A 102 -10.23 -13.37 5.01
N PRO A 103 -8.96 -13.84 5.08
CA PRO A 103 -8.66 -15.21 5.55
C PRO A 103 -8.91 -15.38 7.05
N LEU A 104 -8.62 -14.38 7.91
CA LEU A 104 -8.88 -14.45 9.36
C LEU A 104 -10.37 -14.72 9.67
N SER A 105 -11.25 -13.96 9.03
CA SER A 105 -12.71 -14.12 9.14
C SER A 105 -13.25 -15.31 8.35
N GLY A 106 -12.55 -15.73 7.28
CA GLY A 106 -12.79 -16.97 6.55
C GLY A 106 -12.35 -18.24 7.28
N GLY A 107 -11.74 -18.13 8.46
CA GLY A 107 -11.30 -19.28 9.26
C GLY A 107 -9.94 -19.84 8.85
N ASP A 108 -8.96 -18.98 8.55
CA ASP A 108 -7.55 -19.39 8.50
C ASP A 108 -7.03 -19.89 9.87
N ILE A 109 -5.76 -20.27 9.96
CA ILE A 109 -5.20 -20.83 11.19
C ILE A 109 -5.28 -19.88 12.39
N TYR A 110 -5.21 -18.56 12.19
CA TYR A 110 -5.39 -17.59 13.27
C TYR A 110 -6.88 -17.45 13.64
N GLY A 111 -7.77 -17.47 12.65
CA GLY A 111 -9.22 -17.47 12.82
C GLY A 111 -9.72 -18.73 13.54
N GLN A 112 -9.10 -19.88 13.32
CA GLN A 112 -9.43 -21.14 14.00
C GLN A 112 -9.00 -21.14 15.48
N TRP A 113 -7.83 -20.56 15.80
CA TRP A 113 -7.28 -20.58 17.17
C TRP A 113 -7.82 -19.45 18.05
N TRP A 114 -8.08 -18.27 17.49
CA TRP A 114 -8.44 -17.07 18.25
C TRP A 114 -9.69 -16.33 17.72
N GLY A 115 -10.21 -16.71 16.55
CA GLY A 115 -11.28 -15.97 15.88
C GLY A 115 -10.88 -14.54 15.55
N THR A 116 -11.87 -13.72 15.16
CA THR A 116 -11.64 -12.30 14.85
C THR A 116 -11.56 -11.40 16.10
N GLY A 117 -11.61 -11.96 17.31
CA GLY A 117 -11.55 -11.21 18.58
C GLY A 117 -10.22 -11.37 19.27
N TYR A 118 -9.97 -12.55 19.85
CA TYR A 118 -8.75 -12.84 20.60
C TYR A 118 -7.46 -12.69 19.77
N PHE A 119 -7.54 -12.71 18.43
CA PHE A 119 -6.41 -12.40 17.55
C PHE A 119 -5.84 -10.98 17.76
N TYR A 120 -6.69 -10.00 18.09
CA TYR A 120 -6.32 -8.61 18.37
C TYR A 120 -6.05 -8.34 19.86
N GLU A 121 -6.43 -9.27 20.74
CA GLU A 121 -6.51 -9.06 22.20
C GLU A 121 -5.52 -9.92 23.01
N LYS A 122 -5.00 -11.02 22.45
CA LYS A 122 -4.11 -11.96 23.16
C LYS A 122 -2.65 -11.75 22.78
N SER A 123 -1.81 -11.62 23.80
CA SER A 123 -0.34 -11.59 23.70
C SER A 123 0.23 -12.69 22.81
N GLU A 124 -0.35 -13.88 22.87
CA GLU A 124 0.07 -15.07 22.13
C GLU A 124 -0.26 -14.99 20.63
N ALA A 125 -1.41 -14.41 20.29
CA ALA A 125 -1.81 -14.18 18.90
C ALA A 125 -1.03 -13.01 18.27
N ILE A 126 -0.86 -11.93 19.04
CA ILE A 126 -0.02 -10.79 18.69
C ILE A 126 1.40 -11.27 18.43
N ALA A 127 2.04 -12.00 19.36
CA ALA A 127 3.38 -12.55 19.21
C ALA A 127 3.51 -13.56 18.04
N ALA A 128 2.46 -14.31 17.73
CA ALA A 128 2.42 -15.22 16.59
C ALA A 128 2.41 -14.48 15.24
N LEU A 129 1.53 -13.47 15.07
CA LEU A 129 1.55 -12.61 13.89
C LEU A 129 2.91 -11.93 13.76
N ASP A 130 3.44 -11.39 14.85
CA ASP A 130 4.76 -10.76 14.92
C ASP A 130 5.91 -11.70 14.44
N ASN A 131 5.84 -12.98 14.78
CA ASN A 131 6.76 -14.00 14.28
C ASN A 131 6.58 -14.26 12.78
N ARG A 132 5.33 -14.28 12.27
CA ARG A 132 5.03 -14.37 10.83
C ARG A 132 5.62 -13.16 10.09
N LEU A 133 5.44 -11.93 10.59
CA LEU A 133 6.02 -10.71 9.99
C LEU A 133 7.55 -10.82 9.94
N ARG A 134 8.17 -11.24 11.05
CA ARG A 134 9.63 -11.48 11.13
C ARG A 134 10.09 -12.57 10.15
N TYR A 135 9.35 -13.65 9.98
CA TYR A 135 9.68 -14.70 9.01
C TYR A 135 9.69 -14.16 7.58
N ILE A 136 8.63 -13.45 7.17
CA ILE A 136 8.49 -12.88 5.82
C ILE A 136 9.60 -11.88 5.53
N LEU A 137 9.88 -10.96 6.45
CA LEU A 137 10.92 -9.93 6.27
C LEU A 137 12.33 -10.53 6.15
N ASN A 138 12.56 -11.72 6.70
CA ASN A 138 13.83 -12.45 6.61
C ASN A 138 13.83 -13.56 5.54
N HIS A 139 12.76 -13.75 4.76
CA HIS A 139 12.74 -14.72 3.66
C HIS A 139 13.79 -14.35 2.61
N THR A 140 14.72 -15.27 2.36
CA THR A 140 15.76 -15.14 1.34
C THR A 140 15.17 -15.39 -0.04
N HIS A 141 15.13 -14.35 -0.86
CA HIS A 141 14.58 -14.41 -2.21
C HIS A 141 15.36 -15.42 -3.07
N LYS A 142 14.68 -16.45 -3.56
CA LYS A 142 15.29 -17.65 -4.16
C LYS A 142 16.30 -17.36 -5.29
N THR A 143 16.02 -16.34 -6.10
CA THR A 143 16.86 -15.93 -7.25
C THR A 143 17.93 -14.88 -6.91
N LEU A 144 17.67 -13.98 -5.95
CA LEU A 144 18.54 -12.83 -5.64
C LEU A 144 19.50 -13.10 -4.47
N GLY A 145 19.26 -14.13 -3.66
CA GLY A 145 20.11 -14.50 -2.52
C GLY A 145 20.02 -13.57 -1.30
N ASN A 146 19.36 -12.41 -1.42
CA ASN A 146 19.17 -11.45 -0.33
C ASN A 146 17.81 -11.65 0.37
N PRO A 147 17.69 -11.38 1.68
CA PRO A 147 16.42 -11.37 2.39
C PRO A 147 15.54 -10.19 1.95
N TRP A 148 14.22 -10.39 1.91
CA TRP A 148 13.25 -9.40 1.43
C TRP A 148 13.39 -8.00 2.08
N LYS A 149 13.74 -7.91 3.36
CA LYS A 149 14.04 -6.63 4.05
C LYS A 149 15.17 -5.78 3.43
N GLN A 150 15.99 -6.35 2.53
CA GLN A 150 17.06 -5.66 1.80
C GLN A 150 16.70 -5.38 0.33
N LEU A 151 15.55 -5.81 -0.17
CA LEU A 151 15.16 -5.70 -1.58
C LEU A 151 14.47 -4.36 -1.90
N ASN A 152 15.08 -3.26 -1.48
CA ASN A 152 14.51 -1.92 -1.61
C ASN A 152 14.45 -1.37 -3.04
N GLN A 153 15.05 -2.03 -4.03
CA GLN A 153 14.80 -1.76 -5.46
C GLN A 153 13.47 -2.36 -5.93
N TYR A 154 13.01 -3.45 -5.30
CA TYR A 154 11.87 -4.25 -5.72
C TYR A 154 10.61 -4.00 -4.86
N ILE A 155 10.81 -3.77 -3.56
CA ILE A 155 9.74 -3.58 -2.57
C ILE A 155 9.64 -2.09 -2.26
N PHE A 156 8.43 -1.54 -2.34
CA PHE A 156 8.10 -0.18 -1.92
C PHE A 156 7.76 -0.16 -0.43
N ALA A 157 6.92 -1.08 0.02
CA ALA A 157 6.47 -1.13 1.40
C ALA A 157 6.00 -2.50 1.91
N PHE A 158 5.92 -2.62 3.23
CA PHE A 158 5.29 -3.73 3.97
C PHE A 158 4.17 -3.24 4.88
N GLU A 159 3.15 -4.07 5.09
CA GLU A 159 2.08 -3.84 6.07
C GLU A 159 1.71 -5.14 6.77
N ALA A 160 1.28 -5.03 8.03
CA ALA A 160 1.02 -6.20 8.88
C ALA A 160 -0.20 -7.01 8.41
N GLN A 161 -1.30 -6.32 8.12
CA GLN A 161 -2.58 -6.94 7.72
C GLN A 161 -3.37 -5.98 6.82
N ASN A 162 -3.99 -6.49 5.76
CA ASN A 162 -5.03 -5.78 5.01
C ASN A 162 -6.32 -5.72 5.84
N GLU A 163 -6.88 -4.51 5.97
CA GLU A 163 -8.17 -4.27 6.62
C GLU A 163 -8.24 -4.85 8.03
N ALA A 164 -7.34 -4.41 8.90
CA ALA A 164 -7.42 -4.78 10.31
C ALA A 164 -8.80 -4.41 10.89
N MET A 165 -9.29 -5.25 11.82
CA MET A 165 -10.48 -5.00 12.64
C MET A 165 -11.80 -4.66 11.90
N ILE A 166 -11.89 -4.85 10.58
CA ILE A 166 -13.09 -4.50 9.78
C ILE A 166 -14.38 -5.10 10.37
N GLY A 167 -15.39 -4.25 10.52
CA GLY A 167 -16.68 -4.62 11.10
C GLY A 167 -16.70 -4.74 12.63
N LYS A 168 -15.57 -4.57 13.33
CA LYS A 168 -15.55 -4.41 14.81
C LYS A 168 -16.07 -3.04 15.26
N GLY A 169 -16.00 -2.05 14.37
CA GLY A 169 -16.52 -0.70 14.56
C GLY A 169 -15.57 0.21 15.34
N LYS A 170 -15.74 1.51 15.11
CA LYS A 170 -14.87 2.59 15.57
C LYS A 170 -14.35 2.44 17.00
N ASP A 171 -15.20 2.10 17.97
CA ASP A 171 -14.81 2.08 19.39
C ASP A 171 -13.89 0.92 19.75
N TYR A 172 -14.07 -0.27 19.14
CA TYR A 172 -13.14 -1.39 19.30
C TYR A 172 -11.76 -1.05 18.71
N ILE A 173 -11.74 -0.38 17.55
CA ILE A 173 -10.49 0.06 16.93
C ILE A 173 -9.83 1.14 17.80
N ASN A 174 -10.61 2.03 18.42
CA ASN A 174 -10.10 3.04 19.36
C ASN A 174 -9.49 2.40 20.62
N THR A 175 -10.04 1.29 21.15
CA THR A 175 -9.44 0.59 22.30
C THR A 175 -8.20 -0.23 21.95
N HIS A 176 -8.05 -0.64 20.68
CA HIS A 176 -6.95 -1.49 20.22
C HIS A 176 -5.94 -0.76 19.31
N MET A 177 -5.92 0.58 19.29
CA MET A 177 -5.06 1.37 18.39
C MET A 177 -3.55 0.99 18.46
N ASN A 178 -3.08 0.52 19.62
CA ASN A 178 -1.70 0.08 19.80
C ASN A 178 -1.33 -1.09 18.88
N TRP A 179 -2.26 -2.01 18.60
CA TRP A 179 -2.02 -3.20 17.75
C TRP A 179 -1.36 -2.84 16.41
N GLN A 180 -1.86 -1.77 15.76
CA GLN A 180 -1.33 -1.28 14.50
C GLN A 180 0.09 -0.68 14.65
N CYS A 181 0.37 -0.03 15.77
CA CYS A 181 1.67 0.53 16.10
C CYS A 181 2.69 -0.54 16.47
N ASP A 182 2.29 -1.55 17.24
CA ASP A 182 3.18 -2.59 17.77
C ASP A 182 3.66 -3.50 16.63
N HIS A 183 2.76 -3.91 15.73
CA HIS A 183 3.15 -4.63 14.53
C HIS A 183 3.96 -3.77 13.55
N ALA A 184 3.64 -2.47 13.39
CA ALA A 184 4.48 -1.57 12.62
C ALA A 184 5.89 -1.42 13.23
N ASN A 185 6.02 -1.39 14.56
CA ASN A 185 7.31 -1.40 15.26
C ASN A 185 8.09 -2.69 14.99
N THR A 186 7.43 -3.85 14.98
CA THR A 186 8.06 -5.13 14.60
C THR A 186 8.55 -5.12 13.16
N ILE A 187 7.79 -4.57 12.21
CA ILE A 187 8.25 -4.41 10.82
C ILE A 187 9.46 -3.48 10.78
N LYS A 188 9.36 -2.29 11.40
CA LYS A 188 10.38 -1.23 11.36
C LYS A 188 11.71 -1.68 11.98
N SER A 189 11.66 -2.34 13.14
CA SER A 189 12.83 -2.91 13.82
C SER A 189 13.48 -4.06 13.06
N THR A 190 12.67 -4.89 12.36
CA THR A 190 13.18 -6.00 11.55
C THR A 190 13.79 -5.54 10.23
N LEU A 191 13.23 -4.50 9.61
CA LEU A 191 13.81 -3.79 8.46
C LEU A 191 15.15 -3.13 8.81
N GLY A 192 15.23 -2.53 10.01
CA GLY A 192 16.40 -1.78 10.47
C GLY A 192 16.48 -0.35 9.89
N SER A 193 17.50 0.40 10.33
CA SER A 193 17.73 1.76 9.85
C SER A 193 18.10 1.80 8.36
N ASN A 194 17.60 2.80 7.65
CA ASN A 194 17.91 3.08 6.24
C ASN A 194 17.60 1.93 5.25
N SER A 195 16.62 1.07 5.56
CA SER A 195 16.16 -0.01 4.67
C SER A 195 15.76 0.48 3.27
N GLY A 196 15.23 1.69 3.14
CA GLY A 196 14.64 2.21 1.91
C GLY A 196 13.29 1.57 1.56
N ILE A 197 12.67 0.86 2.51
CA ILE A 197 11.35 0.24 2.39
C ILE A 197 10.43 0.87 3.45
N LEU A 198 9.23 1.27 3.05
CA LEU A 198 8.24 1.91 3.93
C LEU A 198 7.44 0.87 4.74
N VAL A 199 6.88 1.31 5.87
CA VAL A 199 5.89 0.57 6.65
C VAL A 199 4.52 1.23 6.48
N MET A 200 3.48 0.47 6.16
CA MET A 200 2.12 0.98 5.93
C MET A 200 1.11 0.39 6.92
N ALA A 201 0.01 1.13 7.14
CA ALA A 201 -1.05 0.73 8.06
C ALA A 201 -2.01 -0.37 7.52
N GLY A 202 -1.99 -0.70 6.22
CA GLY A 202 -2.88 -1.73 5.64
C GLY A 202 -4.37 -1.35 5.49
N GLY A 203 -4.81 -0.26 6.13
CA GLY A 203 -6.15 0.31 5.99
C GLY A 203 -7.20 -0.41 6.84
N GLU A 204 -8.41 0.16 6.87
CA GLU A 204 -9.58 -0.34 7.60
C GLU A 204 -10.85 -0.10 6.75
N SER A 205 -11.98 -0.74 7.08
CA SER A 205 -13.25 -0.72 6.32
C SER A 205 -13.69 0.64 5.78
N TRP A 206 -13.54 1.67 6.61
CA TRP A 206 -14.01 3.03 6.34
C TRP A 206 -12.89 4.03 6.56
N MET A 207 -12.97 5.19 5.89
CA MET A 207 -11.94 6.23 6.01
C MET A 207 -11.80 6.78 7.44
N SER A 208 -12.90 6.82 8.20
CA SER A 208 -12.96 7.23 9.62
C SER A 208 -12.48 6.15 10.61
N GLU A 209 -12.17 4.96 10.10
CA GLU A 209 -11.49 3.87 10.80
C GLU A 209 -10.02 3.85 10.39
N SER A 210 -9.73 3.96 9.09
CA SER A 210 -8.40 3.96 8.48
C SER A 210 -7.43 5.02 9.02
N VAL A 211 -7.93 6.10 9.63
CA VAL A 211 -7.10 7.19 10.15
C VAL A 211 -7.44 7.50 11.60
N LYS A 212 -6.46 7.27 12.48
CA LYS A 212 -6.51 7.61 13.91
C LYS A 212 -5.39 8.59 14.24
N SER A 213 -5.66 9.55 15.14
CA SER A 213 -4.65 10.47 15.66
C SER A 213 -3.50 9.75 16.37
N ALA A 214 -3.77 8.61 17.03
CA ALA A 214 -2.73 7.79 17.64
C ALA A 214 -1.74 7.22 16.62
N TRP A 215 -2.21 6.81 15.44
CA TRP A 215 -1.36 6.28 14.36
C TRP A 215 -0.56 7.40 13.67
N LEU A 216 -1.11 8.61 13.56
CA LEU A 216 -0.37 9.79 13.10
C LEU A 216 0.70 10.25 14.10
N GLY A 217 0.53 9.97 15.41
CA GLY A 217 1.55 10.15 16.43
C GLY A 217 2.55 9.00 16.56
N CYS A 218 2.44 7.97 15.72
CA CYS A 218 3.21 6.73 15.83
C CYS A 218 4.41 6.75 14.89
N ALA A 219 5.63 6.64 15.43
CA ALA A 219 6.87 6.76 14.64
C ALA A 219 7.20 5.53 13.75
N ALA A 220 6.36 4.50 13.77
CA ALA A 220 6.60 3.21 13.10
C ALA A 220 5.98 3.08 11.70
N PRO A 221 4.67 3.37 11.48
CA PRO A 221 4.12 3.44 10.13
C PRO A 221 4.60 4.72 9.43
N ASP A 222 5.23 4.57 8.25
CA ASP A 222 5.60 5.70 7.40
C ASP A 222 4.41 6.22 6.58
N VAL A 223 3.41 5.38 6.31
CA VAL A 223 2.22 5.74 5.52
C VAL A 223 0.94 5.17 6.13
N ILE A 224 -0.04 6.04 6.39
CA ILE A 224 -1.40 5.62 6.74
C ILE A 224 -2.16 5.32 5.44
N ALA A 225 -2.53 4.05 5.24
CA ALA A 225 -3.35 3.61 4.12
C ALA A 225 -4.84 3.88 4.42
N ILE A 226 -5.63 4.16 3.37
CA ILE A 226 -7.07 4.43 3.49
C ILE A 226 -7.82 3.62 2.44
N HIS A 227 -8.84 2.88 2.87
CA HIS A 227 -9.79 2.22 1.97
C HIS A 227 -11.10 3.01 1.86
N ALA A 228 -11.78 2.84 0.72
CA ALA A 228 -13.03 3.52 0.40
C ALA A 228 -13.79 2.72 -0.69
N TYR A 229 -15.05 2.39 -0.42
CA TYR A 229 -15.87 1.51 -1.27
C TYR A 229 -17.21 2.13 -1.72
N VAL A 230 -17.33 3.46 -1.64
CA VAL A 230 -18.56 4.20 -1.99
C VAL A 230 -18.20 5.47 -2.75
N VAL A 231 -18.75 5.66 -3.96
CA VAL A 231 -18.39 6.78 -4.85
C VAL A 231 -18.47 8.14 -4.14
N GLY A 232 -19.49 8.36 -3.31
CA GLY A 232 -19.68 9.61 -2.56
C GLY A 232 -18.59 9.90 -1.51
N VAL A 233 -17.89 8.90 -0.97
CA VAL A 233 -16.81 9.17 0.01
C VAL A 233 -15.55 9.71 -0.65
N PHE A 234 -15.37 9.54 -1.97
CA PHE A 234 -14.21 10.07 -2.69
C PHE A 234 -14.26 11.58 -2.95
N SER A 235 -15.36 12.28 -2.65
CA SER A 235 -15.38 13.74 -2.75
C SER A 235 -14.23 14.35 -1.93
N THR A 236 -13.50 15.32 -2.49
CA THR A 236 -12.23 15.74 -1.85
C THR A 236 -12.42 16.35 -0.48
N SER A 237 -13.55 16.99 -0.19
CA SER A 237 -13.90 17.43 1.17
C SER A 237 -13.73 16.31 2.20
N ASN A 238 -14.07 15.08 1.84
CA ASN A 238 -13.89 13.91 2.67
C ASN A 238 -12.43 13.43 2.67
N ILE A 239 -11.83 13.22 1.49
CA ILE A 239 -10.43 12.75 1.38
C ILE A 239 -9.47 13.71 2.09
N LEU A 240 -9.60 15.01 1.83
CA LEU A 240 -8.90 16.08 2.52
C LEU A 240 -9.09 16.04 4.02
N THR A 241 -10.24 15.67 4.58
CA THR A 241 -10.38 15.63 6.04
C THR A 241 -9.28 14.77 6.69
N TYR A 242 -8.78 13.76 5.96
CA TYR A 242 -7.65 12.91 6.35
C TYR A 242 -6.29 13.42 5.86
N VAL A 243 -6.18 13.90 4.62
CA VAL A 243 -4.93 14.52 4.12
C VAL A 243 -4.56 15.77 4.93
N ASN A 244 -5.55 16.50 5.43
CA ASN A 244 -5.41 17.67 6.30
C ASN A 244 -4.92 17.24 7.69
N GLN A 245 -5.42 16.13 8.24
CA GLN A 245 -4.85 15.55 9.47
C GLN A 245 -3.37 15.14 9.30
N ALA A 246 -2.91 14.91 8.06
CA ALA A 246 -1.53 14.56 7.73
C ALA A 246 -0.66 15.71 7.13
N LYS A 247 -1.25 16.86 6.73
CA LYS A 247 -0.57 17.96 5.99
C LYS A 247 -1.13 19.38 6.20
N SER A 248 -2.39 19.47 6.63
CA SER A 248 -3.27 20.62 6.88
C SER A 248 -4.32 21.07 5.80
N ALA A 249 -4.12 20.88 4.47
CA ALA A 249 -5.01 21.40 3.37
C ALA A 249 -4.79 20.65 1.99
N VAL A 250 -5.39 20.83 0.78
CA VAL A 250 -6.62 21.37 0.06
C VAL A 250 -6.29 21.31 -1.49
N MET A 251 -7.05 21.07 -2.59
CA MET A 251 -8.39 20.60 -3.14
C MET A 251 -8.13 20.29 -4.68
N GLN A 252 -8.94 19.74 -5.62
CA GLN A 252 -10.27 19.09 -5.84
C GLN A 252 -10.22 18.25 -7.18
N THR A 253 -11.30 17.61 -7.70
CA THR A 253 -11.31 16.83 -8.99
C THR A 253 -12.21 15.56 -9.02
N TRP A 254 -11.67 14.42 -9.49
CA TRP A 254 -12.19 13.02 -9.40
C TRP A 254 -11.10 12.04 -8.84
N ALA A 255 -10.52 11.09 -9.60
CA ALA A 255 -9.22 10.47 -9.23
C ALA A 255 -8.11 11.55 -9.22
N SER A 256 -8.29 12.54 -10.10
CA SER A 256 -7.66 13.86 -10.02
C SER A 256 -7.87 14.59 -8.68
N GLN A 257 -8.78 14.18 -7.79
CA GLN A 257 -8.98 14.79 -6.46
C GLN A 257 -8.12 14.16 -5.36
N ILE A 258 -7.82 12.87 -5.45
CA ILE A 258 -6.74 12.27 -4.65
C ILE A 258 -5.41 12.85 -5.12
N THR A 259 -5.21 12.90 -6.45
CA THR A 259 -4.03 13.50 -7.07
C THR A 259 -3.87 14.99 -6.75
N ALA A 260 -4.92 15.82 -6.83
CA ALA A 260 -4.84 17.26 -6.53
C ALA A 260 -4.77 17.59 -5.03
N ALA A 261 -5.26 16.70 -4.16
CA ALA A 261 -4.91 16.70 -2.74
C ALA A 261 -3.44 16.28 -2.50
N GLY A 262 -2.68 16.01 -3.56
CA GLY A 262 -1.27 15.65 -3.50
C GLY A 262 -1.04 14.28 -2.85
N VAL A 263 -1.91 13.30 -3.15
CA VAL A 263 -1.85 11.94 -2.61
C VAL A 263 -1.77 10.92 -3.76
N PRO A 264 -0.86 9.93 -3.69
CA PRO A 264 -0.86 8.77 -4.58
C PRO A 264 -2.00 7.80 -4.28
N TRP A 265 -2.47 7.04 -5.27
CA TRP A 265 -3.61 6.13 -5.12
C TRP A 265 -3.39 4.74 -5.72
N LEU A 266 -4.08 3.75 -5.17
CA LEU A 266 -4.09 2.36 -5.64
C LEU A 266 -5.51 1.99 -6.08
N TYR A 267 -5.68 1.56 -7.33
CA TYR A 267 -6.97 1.05 -7.80
C TYR A 267 -7.22 -0.37 -7.27
N TRP A 268 -8.41 -0.65 -6.75
CA TRP A 268 -8.90 -2.02 -6.58
C TRP A 268 -9.90 -2.29 -7.69
N GLN A 269 -9.66 -3.20 -8.66
CA GLN A 269 -8.47 -4.05 -8.84
C GLN A 269 -8.25 -4.30 -10.35
N ILE A 270 -7.00 -4.20 -10.82
CA ILE A 270 -6.66 -4.46 -12.23
C ILE A 270 -6.43 -5.96 -12.46
N LEU A 271 -7.04 -6.53 -13.50
CA LEU A 271 -6.92 -7.94 -13.87
C LEU A 271 -6.13 -8.12 -15.19
N PRO A 272 -5.32 -9.20 -15.35
CA PRO A 272 -4.66 -9.54 -16.62
C PRO A 272 -5.61 -10.10 -17.70
N ASN A 273 -6.84 -10.45 -17.30
CA ASN A 273 -7.89 -11.01 -18.16
C ASN A 273 -9.11 -10.05 -18.12
N PRO A 274 -10.11 -10.20 -19.00
CA PRO A 274 -11.38 -9.47 -18.87
C PRO A 274 -12.05 -9.73 -17.50
N ASP A 275 -12.85 -8.78 -17.01
CA ASP A 275 -13.54 -8.94 -15.71
C ASP A 275 -14.58 -10.07 -15.72
N PRO A 276 -14.43 -11.14 -14.90
CA PRO A 276 -15.44 -12.19 -14.77
C PRO A 276 -16.74 -11.72 -14.09
N HIS A 277 -16.75 -10.53 -13.48
CA HIS A 277 -17.90 -9.99 -12.76
C HIS A 277 -18.65 -8.89 -13.53
N TYR A 278 -18.31 -8.63 -14.80
CA TYR A 278 -18.99 -7.69 -15.69
C TYR A 278 -19.27 -6.28 -15.10
N GLY A 279 -18.40 -5.79 -14.21
CA GLY A 279 -18.54 -4.51 -13.53
C GLY A 279 -19.51 -4.48 -12.34
N TYR A 280 -19.93 -5.64 -11.81
CA TYR A 280 -20.69 -5.72 -10.55
C TYR A 280 -19.83 -5.49 -9.29
N ASP A 281 -18.50 -5.61 -9.40
CA ASP A 281 -17.55 -5.12 -8.39
C ASP A 281 -16.57 -4.14 -9.03
N PHE A 282 -15.60 -3.62 -8.27
CA PHE A 282 -14.66 -2.59 -8.75
C PHE A 282 -13.54 -3.15 -9.68
N ARG A 283 -13.56 -4.42 -10.08
CA ARG A 283 -12.53 -4.97 -10.98
C ARG A 283 -12.58 -4.33 -12.38
N ILE A 284 -11.40 -4.22 -12.99
CA ILE A 284 -11.22 -3.82 -14.39
C ILE A 284 -10.14 -4.71 -15.01
N GLY A 285 -10.49 -5.46 -16.04
CA GLY A 285 -9.52 -6.11 -16.91
C GLY A 285 -8.79 -5.10 -17.79
N VAL A 286 -7.50 -5.33 -18.07
CA VAL A 286 -6.69 -4.50 -19.00
C VAL A 286 -7.14 -4.58 -20.48
N GLN A 287 -8.28 -5.21 -20.74
CA GLN A 287 -8.94 -5.36 -22.04
C GLN A 287 -10.36 -4.77 -22.04
N ASP A 288 -10.84 -4.28 -20.90
CA ASP A 288 -12.21 -3.79 -20.72
C ASP A 288 -12.34 -2.33 -21.20
N PRO A 289 -13.51 -1.88 -21.68
CA PRO A 289 -13.70 -0.50 -22.17
C PRO A 289 -13.42 0.61 -21.13
N SER A 290 -13.42 0.28 -19.84
CA SER A 290 -13.07 1.18 -18.74
C SER A 290 -11.56 1.36 -18.55
N TRP A 291 -10.73 0.49 -19.13
CA TRP A 291 -9.27 0.49 -18.96
C TRP A 291 -8.63 1.81 -19.37
N ASP A 292 -8.97 2.35 -20.55
CA ASP A 292 -8.39 3.61 -21.04
C ASP A 292 -8.73 4.81 -20.13
N SER A 293 -9.89 4.78 -19.44
CA SER A 293 -10.24 5.83 -18.47
C SER A 293 -9.36 5.76 -17.23
N LEU A 294 -9.13 4.55 -16.69
CA LEU A 294 -8.23 4.34 -15.54
C LEU A 294 -6.77 4.65 -15.91
N LYS A 295 -6.33 4.24 -17.10
CA LYS A 295 -5.01 4.50 -17.66
C LYS A 295 -4.75 6.00 -17.84
N ASN A 296 -5.69 6.75 -18.40
CA ASN A 296 -5.54 8.20 -18.56
C ASN A 296 -5.50 8.92 -17.20
N ALA A 297 -6.26 8.46 -16.20
CA ALA A 297 -6.17 8.99 -14.83
C ALA A 297 -4.81 8.70 -14.16
N ALA A 298 -4.24 7.50 -14.39
CA ALA A 298 -2.93 7.11 -13.89
C ALA A 298 -1.78 7.91 -14.55
N LEU A 299 -1.88 8.18 -15.85
CA LEU A 299 -0.94 9.03 -16.58
C LEU A 299 -1.04 10.50 -16.14
N ASP A 300 -2.26 11.02 -15.90
CA ASP A 300 -2.44 12.38 -15.36
C ASP A 300 -1.79 12.53 -13.98
N ALA A 301 -1.83 11.50 -13.13
CA ALA A 301 -1.21 11.52 -11.81
C ALA A 301 0.31 11.79 -11.86
N LEU A 302 1.02 11.23 -12.85
CA LEU A 302 2.45 11.49 -13.07
C LEU A 302 2.78 12.93 -13.51
N THR A 303 1.78 13.79 -13.75
CA THR A 303 1.98 15.20 -14.12
C THR A 303 1.70 16.18 -12.98
N LYS A 304 1.34 15.68 -11.79
CA LYS A 304 0.90 16.50 -10.65
C LYS A 304 1.85 16.33 -9.45
N PRO A 305 1.99 17.36 -8.59
CA PRO A 305 2.72 17.24 -7.35
C PRO A 305 1.95 16.39 -6.33
N ALA A 306 2.62 15.41 -5.73
CA ALA A 306 2.23 14.88 -4.43
C ALA A 306 2.83 15.77 -3.34
N ALA A 307 2.03 16.07 -2.31
CA ALA A 307 2.49 16.82 -1.14
C ALA A 307 3.24 15.93 -0.11
N PHE A 308 3.79 14.81 -0.57
CA PHE A 308 4.89 14.02 0.04
C PHE A 308 5.74 13.52 -1.12
N ASP A 309 7.07 13.66 -1.04
CA ASP A 309 7.96 13.25 -2.13
C ASP A 309 8.39 11.78 -2.04
N TYR A 310 7.72 10.92 -2.82
CA TYR A 310 8.04 9.50 -2.89
C TYR A 310 9.18 9.17 -3.87
N THR A 311 9.74 10.15 -4.59
CA THR A 311 10.75 9.91 -5.65
C THR A 311 11.97 9.11 -5.18
N THR A 312 12.36 9.18 -3.91
CA THR A 312 13.44 8.35 -3.36
C THR A 312 13.08 6.86 -3.26
N TRP A 313 11.82 6.53 -2.92
CA TRP A 313 11.33 5.16 -2.79
C TRP A 313 10.82 4.56 -4.11
N LEU A 314 10.65 5.38 -5.16
CA LEU A 314 10.22 4.95 -6.50
C LEU A 314 11.38 4.77 -7.50
N LYS A 315 12.62 4.93 -7.05
CA LYS A 315 13.82 4.55 -7.81
C LYS A 315 13.91 3.02 -7.89
N LEU A 316 14.43 2.55 -9.03
CA LEU A 316 14.60 1.15 -9.41
C LEU A 316 16.07 0.72 -9.28
#